data_AF-W4ALF3-F1
#
_entry.id   AF-W4ALF3-F1
#
_cell.length_a   1.000
_cell.length_b   1.000
_cell.length_c   1.000
_cell.angle_alpha   90.00
_cell.angle_beta   90.00
_cell.angle_gamma   90.00
#
_symmetry.space_group_name_H-M   'P 1'
#
loop_
_entity.id
_entity.type
_entity.pdbx_description
1 polymer ?
#
loop_
_entity_poly.entity_id
_entity_poly.type
_entity_poly.pdbx_seq_one_letter_code
_entity_poly.pdbx_strand_id
1 'polypeptide(L)'
;MSDIILTKDGLEKFKAELHDILTVKLPEAMKEFEEVCVVFSSGDFPYEDVKRKLDFYCHRWGYLQRAIDRAKWDVKKSCYKTMAQAKAEEGKQ
;
A
#
# COMPACT_ATOMS: atom_id res chain seq x y z
N MET A 1 -6.38 18.54 -5.88
CA MET A 1 -6.14 17.19 -5.33
C MET A 1 -5.42 17.36 -4.01
N SER A 2 -5.83 16.65 -2.96
CA SER A 2 -5.31 16.78 -1.60
C SER A 2 -3.89 16.20 -1.48
N ASP A 3 -3.01 16.88 -0.74
CA ASP A 3 -1.69 16.34 -0.38
C ASP A 3 -1.87 15.08 0.50
N ILE A 4 -1.14 14.02 0.18
CA ILE A 4 -1.10 12.80 1.00
C ILE A 4 0.05 12.96 1.99
N ILE A 5 -0.29 13.10 3.28
CA ILE A 5 0.68 13.21 4.37
C ILE A 5 0.76 11.85 5.05
N LEU A 6 1.93 11.20 4.97
CA LEU A 6 2.19 9.93 5.64
C LEU A 6 3.24 10.09 6.74
N THR A 7 3.08 9.33 7.81
CA THR A 7 4.18 9.08 8.75
C THR A 7 5.21 8.15 8.10
N LYS A 8 6.42 8.09 8.65
CA LYS A 8 7.46 7.15 8.18
C LYS A 8 6.93 5.70 8.19
N ASP A 9 6.30 5.27 9.28
CA ASP A 9 5.69 3.95 9.43
C ASP A 9 4.57 3.71 8.40
N GLY A 10 3.74 4.72 8.13
CA GLY A 10 2.71 4.63 7.10
C GLY A 10 3.29 4.46 5.69
N LEU A 11 4.38 5.17 5.38
CA LEU A 11 5.10 5.04 4.11
C LEU A 11 5.74 3.65 3.97
N GLU A 12 6.35 3.12 5.05
CA GLU A 12 6.94 1.78 5.06
C GLU A 12 5.87 0.69 4.85
N LYS A 13 4.72 0.82 5.50
CA LYS A 13 3.57 -0.07 5.27
C LYS A 13 3.06 -0.04 3.84
N PHE A 14 2.94 1.15 3.25
CA PHE A 14 2.53 1.27 1.85
C PHE A 14 3.53 0.63 0.89
N LYS A 15 4.84 0.78 1.16
CA LYS A 15 5.89 0.12 0.36
C LYS A 15 5.85 -1.40 0.51
N ALA A 16 5.66 -1.91 1.73
CA ALA A 16 5.56 -3.34 1.99
C ALA A 16 4.34 -3.95 1.29
N GLU A 17 3.18 -3.28 1.37
CA GLU A 17 1.96 -3.70 0.67
C GLU A 17 2.13 -3.63 -0.85
N LEU A 18 2.75 -2.55 -1.38
CA LEU A 18 3.04 -2.43 -2.80
C LEU A 18 3.92 -3.59 -3.29
N HIS A 19 4.94 -3.95 -2.50
CA HIS A 19 5.82 -5.06 -2.80
C HIS A 19 5.06 -6.40 -2.79
N ASP A 20 4.25 -6.68 -1.76
CA ASP A 20 3.43 -7.90 -1.69
C ASP A 20 2.46 -8.02 -2.88
N ILE A 21 1.84 -6.91 -3.30
CA ILE A 21 0.97 -6.89 -4.46
C ILE A 21 1.73 -7.24 -5.74
N LEU A 22 2.92 -6.67 -5.94
CA LEU A 22 3.72 -6.91 -7.15
C LEU A 22 4.34 -8.31 -7.19
N THR A 23 4.77 -8.85 -6.05
CA THR A 23 5.49 -10.14 -6.02
C THR A 23 4.60 -11.35 -5.84
N VAL A 24 3.42 -11.18 -5.22
CA VAL A 24 2.53 -12.31 -4.88
C VAL A 24 1.13 -12.10 -5.45
N LYS A 25 0.41 -11.05 -5.02
CA LYS A 25 -1.04 -10.96 -5.26
C LYS A 25 -1.44 -10.75 -6.71
N LEU A 26 -0.74 -9.86 -7.42
CA LEU A 26 -1.04 -9.55 -8.81
C LEU A 26 -0.67 -10.75 -9.72
N PRO A 27 0.53 -11.38 -9.59
CA PRO A 27 0.83 -12.62 -10.31
C PRO A 27 -0.18 -13.75 -10.06
N GLU A 28 -0.59 -13.96 -8.79
CA GLU A 28 -1.60 -14.97 -8.46
C GLU A 28 -2.95 -14.67 -9.12
N ALA A 29 -3.43 -13.43 -9.03
CA ALA A 29 -4.69 -13.03 -9.65
C ALA A 29 -4.65 -13.11 -11.18
N MET A 30 -3.50 -12.81 -11.81
CA MET A 30 -3.32 -12.98 -13.26
C MET A 30 -3.38 -14.44 -13.65
N LYS A 31 -2.70 -15.31 -12.90
CA LYS A 31 -2.73 -16.76 -13.15
C LYS A 31 -4.13 -17.33 -13.03
N GLU A 32 -4.85 -17.00 -11.96
CA GLU A 32 -6.25 -17.40 -11.79
C GLU A 32 -7.12 -16.91 -12.96
N PHE A 33 -6.89 -15.67 -13.43
CA PHE A 33 -7.63 -15.10 -14.54
C PHE A 33 -7.37 -15.85 -15.85
N GLU A 34 -6.11 -16.16 -16.14
CA GLU A 34 -5.71 -16.96 -17.31
C GLU A 34 -6.37 -18.35 -17.29
N GLU A 35 -6.36 -19.03 -16.14
CA GLU A 35 -6.99 -20.35 -15.99
C GLU A 35 -8.51 -20.30 -16.21
N VAL A 36 -9.18 -19.28 -15.68
CA VAL A 36 -10.63 -19.11 -15.80
C VAL A 36 -11.05 -18.70 -17.22
N CYS A 37 -10.27 -17.85 -17.90
CA CYS A 37 -10.59 -17.38 -19.26
C CYS A 37 -10.53 -18.50 -20.32
N VAL A 38 -9.86 -19.62 -20.03
CA VAL A 38 -9.83 -20.78 -20.92
C VAL A 38 -11.14 -21.57 -20.88
N VAL A 39 -11.85 -21.53 -19.74
CA VAL A 39 -13.03 -22.37 -19.48
C VAL A 39 -14.33 -21.57 -19.52
N PHE A 40 -14.29 -20.32 -19.05
CA PHE A 40 -15.45 -19.47 -18.85
C PHE A 40 -15.37 -18.24 -19.75
N SER A 41 -16.53 -17.82 -20.25
CA SER A 41 -16.66 -16.61 -21.06
C SER A 41 -16.98 -15.40 -20.20
N SER A 42 -16.80 -14.20 -20.77
CA SER A 42 -17.27 -12.98 -20.11
C SER A 42 -18.77 -13.06 -19.82
N GLY A 43 -19.15 -12.60 -18.62
CA GLY A 43 -20.52 -12.74 -18.10
C GLY A 43 -20.73 -13.98 -17.23
N ASP A 44 -19.86 -14.99 -17.28
CA ASP A 44 -19.91 -16.13 -16.36
C ASP A 44 -19.43 -15.69 -14.96
N PHE A 45 -20.11 -16.17 -13.92
CA PHE A 45 -19.79 -15.79 -12.54
C PHE A 45 -18.30 -16.00 -12.17
N PRO A 46 -17.66 -17.15 -12.49
CA PRO A 46 -16.24 -17.35 -12.20
C PRO A 46 -15.33 -16.35 -12.93
N TYR A 47 -15.65 -16.02 -14.19
CA TYR A 47 -14.90 -15.03 -14.97
C TYR A 47 -14.98 -13.64 -14.32
N GLU A 48 -16.18 -13.19 -13.99
CA GLU A 48 -16.40 -11.86 -13.42
C GLU A 48 -15.85 -11.71 -12.00
N ASP A 49 -15.80 -12.81 -11.23
CA ASP A 49 -15.20 -12.79 -9.88
C ASP A 49 -13.67 -12.63 -9.94
N VAL A 50 -13.00 -13.44 -10.75
CA VAL A 50 -11.55 -13.37 -10.89
C VAL A 50 -11.12 -12.08 -11.60
N LYS A 51 -11.91 -11.61 -12.57
CA LYS A 51 -11.70 -10.29 -13.18
C LYS A 51 -11.76 -9.17 -12.13
N ARG A 52 -12.76 -9.18 -11.24
CA ARG A 52 -12.89 -8.18 -10.16
C ARG A 52 -11.71 -8.23 -9.20
N LYS A 53 -11.21 -9.42 -8.87
CA LYS A 53 -10.01 -9.60 -8.04
C LYS A 53 -8.76 -9.01 -8.72
N LEU A 54 -8.57 -9.25 -10.01
CA LEU A 54 -7.46 -8.67 -10.78
C LEU A 54 -7.57 -7.14 -10.85
N ASP A 55 -8.75 -6.61 -11.18
CA ASP A 55 -9.02 -5.17 -11.24
C ASP A 55 -8.76 -4.49 -9.88
N PHE A 56 -9.11 -5.16 -8.77
CA PHE A 56 -8.83 -4.67 -7.43
C PHE A 56 -7.33 -4.47 -7.19
N TYR A 57 -6.50 -5.47 -7.50
CA TYR A 57 -5.05 -5.37 -7.28
C TYR A 57 -4.39 -4.36 -8.23
N CYS A 58 -4.82 -4.28 -9.49
CA CYS A 58 -4.38 -3.25 -10.43
C CYS A 58 -4.66 -1.83 -9.90
N HIS A 59 -5.88 -1.60 -9.42
CA HIS A 59 -6.26 -0.31 -8.84
C HIS A 59 -5.50 -0.01 -7.55
N ARG A 60 -5.34 -1.02 -6.68
CA ARG A 60 -4.62 -0.88 -5.42
C ARG A 60 -3.15 -0.57 -5.63
N TRP A 61 -2.50 -1.25 -6.57
CA TRP A 61 -1.13 -0.95 -7.00
C TRP A 61 -1.01 0.51 -7.47
N GLY A 62 -1.87 0.95 -8.40
CA GLY A 62 -1.84 2.32 -8.90
C GLY A 62 -2.11 3.37 -7.81
N TYR A 63 -2.98 3.07 -6.86
CA TYR A 63 -3.22 3.93 -5.70
C TYR A 63 -1.97 4.03 -4.80
N LEU A 64 -1.39 2.90 -4.41
CA LEU A 64 -0.23 2.85 -3.51
C LEU A 64 0.98 3.54 -4.15
N GLN A 65 1.24 3.30 -5.43
CA GLN A 65 2.33 3.96 -6.16
C GLN A 65 2.16 5.49 -6.14
N ARG A 66 0.97 5.99 -6.51
CA ARG A 66 0.69 7.44 -6.48
C ARG A 66 0.75 8.01 -5.06
N ALA A 67 0.33 7.25 -4.06
CA ALA A 67 0.37 7.68 -2.67
C ALA A 67 1.82 7.78 -2.17
N ILE A 68 2.68 6.83 -2.53
CA ILE A 68 4.11 6.85 -2.21
C ILE A 68 4.82 7.99 -2.93
N ASP A 69 4.58 8.16 -4.23
CA ASP A 69 5.23 9.20 -5.05
C ASP A 69 4.87 10.62 -4.59
N ARG A 70 3.64 10.80 -4.10
CA ARG A 70 3.12 12.09 -3.62
C ARG A 70 3.27 12.28 -2.11
N ALA A 71 3.74 11.27 -1.38
CA ALA A 71 3.90 11.36 0.06
C ALA A 71 4.93 12.43 0.40
N LYS A 72 4.48 13.55 0.95
CA LYS A 72 5.37 14.50 1.61
C LYS A 72 5.74 13.90 2.97
N TRP A 73 7.03 13.72 3.22
CA TRP A 73 7.51 13.25 4.52
C TRP A 73 7.27 14.33 5.57
N ASP A 74 6.38 14.08 6.54
CA ASP A 74 6.16 15.02 7.65
C ASP A 74 7.31 14.95 8.66
N VAL A 75 8.36 15.75 8.40
CA VAL A 75 9.54 15.84 9.28
C VAL A 75 9.16 16.45 10.65
N LYS A 76 8.04 17.19 10.74
CA LYS A 76 7.68 17.94 11.95
C LYS A 76 7.31 17.06 13.15
N LYS A 77 6.94 15.79 12.98
CA LYS A 77 6.65 14.89 14.12
C LYS A 77 7.85 14.10 14.64
N SER A 78 8.99 14.10 13.94
CA SER A 78 10.19 13.38 14.40
C SER A 78 11.01 14.14 15.43
N CYS A 79 10.85 15.47 15.54
CA CYS A 79 11.71 16.33 16.37
C CYS A 79 11.16 16.63 17.77
N TYR A 80 9.87 16.40 18.04
CA TYR A 80 9.28 16.69 19.36
C TYR A 80 9.40 15.54 20.36
N LYS A 81 9.77 14.33 19.92
CA LYS A 81 9.97 13.19 20.83
C LYS A 81 11.33 13.19 21.50
N THR A 82 12.37 13.72 20.85
CA THR A 82 13.73 13.81 21.41
C THR A 82 13.90 14.94 22.42
N MET A 83 13.21 16.08 22.25
CA MET A 83 13.29 17.18 23.23
C MET A 83 12.51 16.91 24.52
N ALA A 84 11.43 16.13 24.48
CA ALA A 84 10.68 15.74 25.68
C ALA A 84 11.43 14.69 26.52
N GLN A 85 12.26 13.84 25.90
CA GLN A 85 13.07 12.84 26.60
C GLN A 85 14.37 13.42 27.16
N ALA A 86 14.98 14.42 26.50
CA ALA A 86 16.20 15.07 27.00
C ALA A 86 16.00 15.90 28.28
N LYS A 87 14.77 16.41 28.53
CA LYS A 87 14.49 17.20 29.75
C LYS A 87 14.10 16.37 30.98
N ALA A 88 13.98 15.05 30.86
CA ALA A 88 13.64 14.19 32.00
C ALA A 88 14.87 13.66 32.76
N GLU A 89 16.08 13.75 32.18
CA GLU A 89 17.32 13.26 32.82
C GLU A 89 18.16 14.34 33.53
N GLU A 90 17.89 15.64 33.33
CA GLU A 90 18.58 16.73 34.05
C GLU A 90 17.92 17.11 35.40
N GLY A 91 16.87 16.40 35.81
CA GLY A 91 16.08 16.71 37.02
C GLY A 91 16.32 15.79 38.23
N LYS A 92 17.34 14.94 38.21
CA LYS A 92 17.78 14.14 39.37
C LYS A 92 19.29 14.30 39.55
N GLN A 93 19.71 15.51 39.92
CA GLN A 93 20.92 15.70 40.72
C GLN A 93 20.53 15.64 42.20
#